data_AF-A0A1Q3DHN5-F1
#
_entry.id   AF-A0A1Q3DHN5-F1
#
_cell.length_a   1.000
_cell.length_b   1.000
_cell.length_c   1.000
_cell.angle_alpha   90.00
_cell.angle_beta   90.00
_cell.angle_gamma   90.00
#
_symmetry.space_group_name_H-M   'P 1'
#
loop_
_entity.id
_entity.type
_entity.pdbx_description
1 polymer ?
#
loop_
_entity_poly.entity_id
_entity_poly.type
_entity_poly.pdbx_seq_one_letter_code
_entity_poly.pdbx_strand_id
1 'polypeptide(L)'
;ERGKFTQASYQSGTIYEWNIDGMNEYHIINKLQEMTMVSNAHKIKNNSDKTVANILIAGFTGQIKCWWDNVLTTQQQTEILEAIQVNELKEPILDNNNNETIEDAVSILIYNITKYFIRDPTYLKDRTADQLSDLRCRKLQDFRWYNDTFMTKVLTREDANQPYWKEKFITGLPILFAEKIKNKYTEKNKGVVPYETLTYGDTVSTITKIGLGICNDIRMSRQIKILKGPYLIMIRSLICWTY
;
A
#
# COMPACT_ATOMS: atom_id res chain seq x y z
N GLU A 1 15.70 12.67 -10.91
CA GLU A 1 14.68 12.90 -11.95
C GLU A 1 13.31 12.84 -11.30
N ARG A 2 12.47 13.84 -11.55
CA ARG A 2 11.11 13.90 -11.02
C ARG A 2 10.33 12.73 -11.61
N GLY A 3 9.86 11.80 -10.76
CA GLY A 3 8.83 10.84 -11.16
C GLY A 3 7.64 11.64 -11.65
N LYS A 4 7.41 11.66 -12.96
CA LYS A 4 6.14 12.13 -13.51
C LYS A 4 5.07 11.25 -12.88
N PHE A 5 4.25 11.81 -12.00
CA PHE A 5 2.96 11.23 -11.70
C PHE A 5 2.16 11.32 -13.00
N THR A 6 2.25 10.28 -13.83
CA THR A 6 1.29 10.06 -14.90
C THR A 6 -0.02 9.77 -14.21
N GLN A 7 -0.88 10.77 -14.15
CA GLN A 7 -2.31 10.56 -13.90
C GLN A 7 -2.79 9.66 -15.03
N ALA A 8 -2.94 8.35 -14.76
CA ALA A 8 -3.45 7.41 -15.73
C ALA A 8 -4.88 7.85 -16.07
N SER A 9 -5.07 8.42 -17.26
CA SER A 9 -6.39 8.76 -17.78
C SER A 9 -6.91 7.54 -18.54
N TYR A 10 -7.84 6.81 -17.91
CA TYR A 10 -8.50 5.68 -18.57
C TYR A 10 -9.58 6.21 -19.51
N GLN A 11 -9.41 5.95 -20.80
CA GLN A 11 -10.39 6.30 -21.82
C GLN A 11 -11.50 5.25 -21.85
N SER A 12 -12.73 5.71 -21.65
CA SER A 12 -13.92 4.88 -21.76
C SER A 12 -14.23 4.54 -23.23
N GLY A 13 -14.34 3.25 -23.53
CA GLY A 13 -14.54 2.67 -24.87
C GLY A 13 -13.35 1.85 -25.38
N THR A 14 -12.23 1.83 -24.65
CA THR A 14 -11.06 1.00 -24.97
C THR A 14 -11.15 -0.31 -24.19
N ILE A 15 -10.87 -1.44 -24.86
CA ILE A 15 -10.71 -2.74 -24.19
C ILE A 15 -9.26 -2.80 -23.67
N TYR A 16 -9.10 -2.97 -22.37
CA TYR A 16 -7.80 -3.12 -21.71
C TYR A 16 -7.52 -4.60 -21.46
N GLU A 17 -6.26 -4.99 -21.55
CA GLU A 17 -5.85 -6.37 -21.29
C GLU A 17 -5.64 -6.62 -19.78
N TRP A 18 -6.19 -7.74 -19.31
CA TRP A 18 -6.11 -8.20 -17.92
C TRP A 18 -5.40 -9.56 -17.86
N ASN A 19 -4.09 -9.50 -17.64
CA ASN A 19 -3.25 -10.67 -17.41
C ASN A 19 -2.60 -10.61 -16.01
N ILE A 20 -2.49 -11.76 -15.34
CA ILE A 20 -1.83 -11.93 -14.03
C ILE A 20 -0.71 -12.98 -14.06
N ASP A 21 -0.34 -13.48 -15.24
CA ASP A 21 0.69 -14.50 -15.37
C ASP A 21 2.05 -14.02 -14.84
N GLY A 22 2.65 -14.82 -13.96
CA GLY A 22 3.91 -14.49 -13.30
C GLY A 22 3.83 -13.38 -12.24
N MET A 23 2.63 -12.88 -11.91
CA MET A 23 2.45 -11.87 -10.87
C MET A 23 2.43 -12.48 -9.47
N ASN A 24 2.94 -11.73 -8.48
CA ASN A 24 2.75 -12.06 -7.07
C ASN A 24 1.46 -11.41 -6.54
N GLU A 25 1.00 -11.81 -5.35
CA GLU A 25 -0.24 -11.30 -4.74
C GLU A 25 -0.34 -9.77 -4.75
N TYR A 26 0.75 -9.05 -4.41
CA TYR A 26 0.77 -7.59 -4.42
C TYR A 26 0.51 -7.00 -5.81
N HIS A 27 1.16 -7.54 -6.83
CA HIS A 27 0.95 -7.10 -8.21
C HIS A 27 -0.46 -7.43 -8.72
N ILE A 28 -1.02 -8.58 -8.31
CA ILE A 28 -2.40 -8.95 -8.65
C ILE A 28 -3.39 -7.93 -8.05
N ILE A 29 -3.23 -7.53 -6.78
CA ILE A 29 -4.09 -6.51 -6.15
C ILE A 29 -4.02 -5.19 -6.91
N ASN A 30 -2.81 -4.71 -7.22
CA ASN A 30 -2.65 -3.46 -7.97
C ASN A 30 -3.34 -3.56 -9.34
N LYS A 31 -3.24 -4.71 -10.02
CA LYS A 31 -3.91 -4.94 -11.30
C LYS A 31 -5.43 -4.93 -11.17
N LEU A 32 -5.96 -5.47 -10.09
CA LEU A 32 -7.40 -5.43 -9.78
C LEU A 32 -7.86 -4.03 -9.41
N GLN A 33 -7.04 -3.22 -8.74
CA GLN A 33 -7.32 -1.79 -8.52
C GLN A 33 -7.38 -1.02 -9.84
N GLU A 34 -6.46 -1.28 -10.79
CA GLU A 34 -6.55 -0.75 -12.15
C GLU A 34 -7.86 -1.12 -12.84
N MET A 35 -8.31 -2.37 -12.68
CA MET A 35 -9.59 -2.85 -13.20
C MET A 35 -10.76 -2.06 -12.63
N THR A 36 -10.79 -1.80 -11.32
CA THR A 36 -11.80 -0.94 -10.69
C THR A 36 -11.79 0.48 -11.25
N MET A 37 -10.61 1.07 -11.46
CA MET A 37 -10.48 2.42 -12.03
C MET A 37 -11.03 2.49 -13.46
N VAL A 38 -10.72 1.49 -14.29
CA VAL A 38 -11.24 1.37 -15.66
C VAL A 38 -12.76 1.22 -15.66
N SER A 39 -13.30 0.35 -14.80
CA SER A 39 -14.74 0.16 -14.66
C SER A 39 -15.49 1.44 -14.32
N ASN A 40 -14.97 2.21 -13.36
CA ASN A 40 -15.56 3.49 -12.97
C ASN A 40 -15.55 4.49 -14.14
N ALA A 41 -14.49 4.52 -14.94
CA ALA A 41 -14.44 5.34 -16.15
C ALA A 41 -15.50 4.93 -17.19
N HIS A 42 -15.80 3.64 -17.30
CA HIS A 42 -16.88 3.16 -18.17
C HIS A 42 -18.29 3.45 -17.62
N LYS A 43 -18.49 3.37 -16.30
CA LYS A 43 -19.76 3.71 -15.64
C LYS A 43 -20.16 5.19 -15.82
N ILE A 44 -19.19 6.10 -15.82
CA ILE A 44 -19.42 7.55 -16.03
C ILE A 44 -20.13 7.85 -17.37
N LYS A 45 -20.08 6.95 -18.36
CA LYS A 45 -20.78 7.09 -19.64
C LYS A 45 -22.21 6.49 -19.67
N ASN A 46 -22.87 6.28 -18.52
CA ASN A 46 -24.18 5.63 -18.42
C ASN A 46 -24.22 4.19 -18.99
N ASN A 47 -23.11 3.45 -18.92
CA ASN A 47 -23.14 2.02 -19.23
C ASN A 47 -23.67 1.25 -18.02
N SER A 48 -24.55 0.25 -18.25
CA SER A 48 -24.97 -0.66 -17.19
C SER A 48 -23.77 -1.43 -16.63
N ASP A 49 -23.84 -1.85 -15.37
CA ASP A 49 -22.74 -2.55 -14.72
C ASP A 49 -22.46 -3.88 -15.42
N LYS A 50 -23.52 -4.57 -15.86
CA LYS A 50 -23.41 -5.77 -16.71
C LYS A 50 -22.64 -5.49 -18.00
N THR A 51 -22.85 -4.34 -18.64
CA THR A 51 -22.10 -3.95 -19.84
C THR A 51 -20.62 -3.72 -19.54
N VAL A 52 -20.32 -3.04 -18.43
CA VAL A 52 -18.94 -2.80 -17.99
C VAL A 52 -18.23 -4.12 -17.65
N ALA A 53 -18.89 -5.04 -16.95
CA ALA A 53 -18.37 -6.37 -16.66
C ALA A 53 -18.03 -7.14 -17.95
N ASN A 54 -18.90 -7.10 -18.96
CA ASN A 54 -18.64 -7.72 -20.26
C ASN A 54 -17.43 -7.09 -20.99
N ILE A 55 -17.24 -5.78 -20.91
CA ILE A 55 -16.06 -5.09 -21.46
C ILE A 55 -14.79 -5.56 -20.77
N LEU A 56 -14.82 -5.73 -19.45
CA LEU A 56 -13.67 -6.28 -18.71
C LEU A 56 -13.36 -7.72 -19.12
N ILE A 57 -14.39 -8.57 -19.22
CA ILE A 57 -14.26 -9.99 -19.60
C ILE A 57 -13.65 -10.13 -20.99
N ALA A 58 -14.05 -9.26 -21.94
CA ALA A 58 -13.46 -9.22 -23.28
C ALA A 58 -11.95 -8.94 -23.27
N GLY A 59 -11.44 -8.29 -22.23
CA GLY A 59 -10.02 -8.03 -22.01
C GLY A 59 -9.26 -9.11 -21.25
N PHE A 60 -9.91 -10.18 -20.77
CA PHE A 60 -9.25 -11.22 -20.00
C PHE A 60 -8.27 -12.02 -20.86
N THR A 61 -7.05 -12.21 -20.36
CA THR A 61 -6.03 -13.09 -20.96
C THR A 61 -5.35 -13.94 -19.88
N GLY A 62 -4.51 -14.89 -20.31
CA GLY A 62 -3.73 -15.74 -19.40
C GLY A 62 -4.59 -16.53 -18.40
N GLN A 63 -4.12 -16.61 -17.16
CA GLN A 63 -4.82 -17.32 -16.08
C GLN A 63 -6.24 -16.81 -15.80
N ILE A 64 -6.51 -15.50 -15.89
CA ILE A 64 -7.87 -14.96 -15.65
C ILE A 64 -8.84 -15.48 -16.70
N LYS A 65 -8.41 -15.53 -17.97
CA LYS A 65 -9.23 -16.08 -19.06
C LYS A 65 -9.51 -17.57 -18.86
N CYS A 66 -8.48 -18.34 -18.53
CA CYS A 66 -8.63 -19.77 -18.26
C CYS A 66 -9.57 -20.04 -17.08
N TRP A 67 -9.49 -19.21 -16.03
CA TRP A 67 -10.42 -19.28 -14.91
C TRP A 67 -11.86 -19.01 -15.34
N TRP A 68 -12.08 -17.93 -16.09
CA TRP A 68 -13.40 -17.56 -16.58
C TRP A 68 -14.00 -18.64 -17.49
N ASP A 69 -13.27 -19.08 -18.51
CA ASP A 69 -13.80 -19.97 -19.55
C ASP A 69 -13.91 -21.45 -19.10
N ASN A 70 -12.98 -21.92 -18.26
CA ASN A 70 -12.84 -23.36 -17.98
C ASN A 70 -13.17 -23.75 -16.54
N VAL A 71 -13.03 -22.84 -15.57
CA VAL A 71 -13.24 -23.16 -14.14
C VAL A 71 -14.66 -22.78 -13.70
N LEU A 72 -15.16 -21.63 -14.13
CA LEU A 72 -16.53 -21.22 -13.83
C LEU A 72 -17.54 -21.97 -14.69
N THR A 73 -18.62 -22.41 -14.07
CA THR A 73 -19.79 -22.91 -14.82
C THR A 73 -20.57 -21.75 -15.43
N THR A 74 -21.31 -22.02 -16.51
CA THR A 74 -22.20 -21.02 -17.13
C THR A 74 -23.17 -20.42 -16.12
N GLN A 75 -23.64 -21.21 -15.15
CA GLN A 75 -24.50 -20.74 -14.07
C GLN A 75 -23.79 -19.70 -13.19
N GLN A 76 -22.55 -19.97 -12.77
CA GLN A 76 -21.76 -19.03 -11.96
C GLN A 76 -21.41 -17.75 -12.73
N GLN A 77 -21.13 -17.86 -14.04
CA GLN A 77 -20.90 -16.69 -14.88
C GLN A 77 -22.15 -15.79 -14.95
N THR A 78 -23.33 -16.38 -15.11
CA THR A 78 -24.60 -15.64 -15.09
C THR A 78 -24.86 -14.99 -13.73
N GLU A 79 -24.64 -15.71 -12.63
CA GLU A 79 -24.78 -15.19 -11.27
C GLU A 79 -23.86 -13.98 -11.01
N ILE A 80 -22.63 -14.01 -11.55
CA ILE A 80 -21.71 -12.86 -11.46
C ILE A 80 -22.23 -11.69 -12.31
N LEU A 81 -22.70 -11.93 -13.53
CA LEU A 81 -23.15 -10.88 -14.45
C LEU A 81 -24.50 -10.26 -14.07
N GLU A 82 -25.32 -10.98 -13.31
CA GLU A 82 -26.65 -10.55 -12.84
C GLU A 82 -26.63 -10.17 -11.36
N ALA A 83 -25.44 -10.01 -10.78
CA ALA A 83 -25.29 -9.64 -9.39
C ALA A 83 -25.89 -8.25 -9.12
N ILE A 84 -26.56 -8.16 -7.97
CA ILE A 84 -27.18 -6.95 -7.45
C ILE A 84 -26.61 -6.65 -6.07
N GLN A 85 -26.61 -5.39 -5.68
CA GLN A 85 -26.25 -4.98 -4.33
C GLN A 85 -27.28 -5.51 -3.34
N VAL A 86 -26.80 -6.09 -2.25
CA VAL A 86 -27.63 -6.62 -1.16
C VAL A 86 -27.20 -6.03 0.18
N ASN A 87 -28.15 -5.83 1.09
CA ASN A 87 -27.91 -5.35 2.44
C ASN A 87 -27.35 -6.48 3.35
N GLU A 88 -27.10 -6.16 4.63
CA GLU A 88 -26.60 -7.14 5.62
C GLU A 88 -27.54 -8.34 5.82
N LEU A 89 -28.83 -8.20 5.49
CA LEU A 89 -29.84 -9.25 5.53
C LEU A 89 -29.99 -10.01 4.20
N LYS A 90 -29.10 -9.76 3.22
CA LYS A 90 -29.13 -10.28 1.84
C LYS A 90 -30.35 -9.84 1.03
N GLU A 91 -31.01 -8.76 1.42
CA GLU A 91 -32.12 -8.20 0.66
C GLU A 91 -31.58 -7.22 -0.39
N PRO A 92 -32.16 -7.17 -1.59
CA PRO A 92 -31.74 -6.23 -2.64
C PRO A 92 -31.81 -4.77 -2.18
N ILE A 93 -30.74 -4.02 -2.41
CA ILE A 93 -30.74 -2.57 -2.23
C ILE A 93 -31.38 -1.95 -3.47
N LEU A 94 -32.43 -1.15 -3.24
CA LEU A 94 -33.14 -0.43 -4.28
C LEU A 94 -32.54 0.97 -4.46
N ASP A 95 -32.43 1.43 -5.70
CA ASP A 95 -32.12 2.82 -6.01
C ASP A 95 -33.27 3.72 -5.55
N ASN A 96 -32.93 4.76 -4.77
CA ASN A 96 -33.84 5.78 -4.27
C ASN A 96 -34.63 6.51 -5.38
N ASN A 97 -34.13 6.48 -6.63
CA ASN A 97 -34.77 7.18 -7.74
C ASN A 97 -35.85 6.35 -8.44
N ASN A 98 -35.63 5.03 -8.62
CA ASN A 98 -36.45 4.20 -9.51
C ASN A 98 -37.04 2.93 -8.85
N ASN A 99 -36.74 2.63 -7.58
CA ASN A 99 -37.09 1.34 -6.93
C ASN A 99 -36.55 0.10 -7.68
N GLU A 100 -35.50 0.26 -8.48
CA GLU A 100 -34.81 -0.82 -9.19
C GLU A 100 -33.61 -1.32 -8.36
N THR A 101 -33.26 -2.59 -8.48
CA THR A 101 -32.10 -3.16 -7.79
C THR A 101 -30.81 -2.63 -8.39
N ILE A 102 -29.89 -2.15 -7.56
CA ILE A 102 -28.60 -1.61 -8.02
C ILE A 102 -27.74 -2.77 -8.54
N GLU A 103 -27.29 -2.71 -9.79
CA GLU A 103 -26.38 -3.71 -10.38
C GLU A 103 -24.99 -3.64 -9.71
N ASP A 104 -24.41 -4.81 -9.41
CA ASP A 104 -23.10 -4.96 -8.75
C ASP A 104 -22.19 -6.01 -9.40
N ALA A 105 -22.48 -6.34 -10.67
CA ALA A 105 -21.74 -7.29 -11.49
C ALA A 105 -20.23 -7.05 -11.50
N VAL A 106 -19.77 -5.79 -11.60
CA VAL A 106 -18.32 -5.48 -11.63
C VAL A 106 -17.68 -5.75 -10.27
N SER A 107 -18.30 -5.34 -9.18
CA SER A 107 -17.74 -5.53 -7.83
C SER A 107 -17.67 -7.02 -7.50
N ILE A 108 -18.73 -7.77 -7.82
CA ILE A 108 -18.76 -9.22 -7.64
C ILE A 108 -17.76 -9.93 -8.54
N LEU A 109 -17.57 -9.50 -9.79
CA LEU A 109 -16.54 -10.04 -10.68
C LEU A 109 -15.14 -9.85 -10.07
N ILE A 110 -14.79 -8.63 -9.67
CA ILE A 110 -13.48 -8.31 -9.06
C ILE A 110 -13.28 -9.08 -7.75
N TYR A 111 -14.32 -9.17 -6.92
CA TYR A 111 -14.29 -9.95 -5.69
C TYR A 111 -14.03 -11.44 -5.96
N ASN A 112 -14.69 -12.05 -6.94
CA ASN A 112 -14.49 -13.46 -7.27
C ASN A 112 -13.09 -13.73 -7.83
N ILE A 113 -12.54 -12.84 -8.66
CA ILE A 113 -11.15 -12.93 -9.12
C ILE A 113 -10.20 -12.85 -7.91
N THR A 114 -10.41 -11.87 -7.03
CA THR A 114 -9.62 -11.72 -5.80
C THR A 114 -9.67 -12.98 -4.95
N LYS A 115 -10.88 -13.50 -4.70
CA LYS A 115 -11.11 -14.70 -3.89
C LYS A 115 -10.46 -15.93 -4.50
N TYR A 116 -10.50 -16.10 -5.82
CA TYR A 116 -9.93 -17.28 -6.46
C TYR A 116 -8.39 -17.27 -6.44
N PHE A 117 -7.77 -16.15 -6.80
CA PHE A 117 -6.30 -16.07 -6.95
C PHE A 117 -5.57 -15.69 -5.65
N ILE A 118 -6.25 -15.13 -4.67
CA ILE A 118 -5.65 -14.65 -3.40
C ILE A 118 -6.26 -15.36 -2.17
N ARG A 119 -7.44 -16.00 -2.29
CA ARG A 119 -8.29 -16.60 -1.21
C ARG A 119 -9.14 -15.59 -0.44
N ASP A 120 -8.55 -14.59 0.20
CA ASP A 120 -9.28 -13.55 0.94
C ASP A 120 -8.46 -12.23 1.01
N PRO A 121 -8.97 -11.08 0.55
CA PRO A 121 -8.26 -9.81 0.65
C PRO A 121 -8.05 -9.34 2.11
N THR A 122 -8.84 -9.82 3.07
CA THR A 122 -8.61 -9.54 4.50
C THR A 122 -7.35 -10.21 5.03
N TYR A 123 -6.98 -11.38 4.51
CA TYR A 123 -5.77 -12.12 4.89
C TYR A 123 -4.47 -11.36 4.53
N LEU A 124 -4.52 -10.45 3.56
CA LEU A 124 -3.40 -9.58 3.23
C LEU A 124 -3.13 -8.52 4.30
N LYS A 125 -4.15 -8.10 5.07
CA LYS A 125 -3.95 -7.20 6.22
C LYS A 125 -3.11 -7.88 7.32
N ASP A 126 -3.29 -9.18 7.51
CA ASP A 126 -2.53 -9.97 8.50
C ASP A 126 -1.09 -10.23 8.02
N ARG A 127 -0.91 -10.64 6.75
CA ARG A 127 0.43 -10.86 6.19
C ARG A 127 1.23 -9.57 6.02
N THR A 128 0.58 -8.43 5.78
CA THR A 128 1.26 -7.11 5.84
C THR A 128 1.58 -6.68 7.26
N ALA A 129 0.78 -7.08 8.26
CA ALA A 129 1.10 -6.88 9.68
C ALA A 129 2.38 -7.62 10.07
N ASP A 130 2.50 -8.89 9.68
CA ASP A 130 3.68 -9.71 9.93
C ASP A 130 4.91 -9.10 9.25
N GLN A 131 4.79 -8.75 7.97
CA GLN A 131 5.87 -8.08 7.22
C GLN A 131 6.26 -6.70 7.77
N LEU A 132 5.31 -5.95 8.34
CA LEU A 132 5.58 -4.64 8.95
C LEU A 132 6.28 -4.81 10.29
N SER A 133 5.87 -5.81 11.07
CA SER A 133 6.46 -6.13 12.38
C SER A 133 7.93 -6.58 12.27
N ASP A 134 8.28 -7.19 11.14
CA ASP A 134 9.61 -7.67 10.75
C ASP A 134 10.45 -6.64 9.98
N LEU A 135 9.86 -5.50 9.60
CA LEU A 135 10.57 -4.48 8.82
C LEU A 135 11.67 -3.84 9.67
N ARG A 136 12.93 -3.96 9.22
CA ARG A 136 14.10 -3.38 9.87
C ARG A 136 14.93 -2.53 8.91
N CYS A 137 15.34 -1.37 9.39
CA CYS A 137 16.34 -0.52 8.76
C CYS A 137 17.75 -1.02 9.16
N ARG A 138 18.39 -1.79 8.28
CA ARG A 138 19.72 -2.37 8.58
C ARG A 138 20.82 -1.30 8.64
N LYS A 139 20.71 -0.25 7.84
CA LYS A 139 21.69 0.83 7.76
C LYS A 139 20.97 2.17 7.67
N LEU A 140 21.52 3.21 8.33
CA LEU A 140 20.93 4.55 8.30
C LEU A 140 20.83 5.17 6.90
N GLN A 141 21.71 4.77 5.97
CA GLN A 141 21.61 5.15 4.55
C GLN A 141 20.29 4.69 3.89
N ASP A 142 19.69 3.60 4.40
CA ASP A 142 18.47 3.01 3.87
C ASP A 142 17.23 3.57 4.60
N PHE A 143 17.42 4.56 5.49
CA PHE A 143 16.33 5.13 6.29
C PHE A 143 15.21 5.69 5.43
N ARG A 144 15.51 6.31 4.29
CA ARG A 144 14.49 6.82 3.37
C ARG A 144 13.56 5.70 2.89
N TRP A 145 14.15 4.62 2.38
CA TRP A 145 13.40 3.44 1.94
C TRP A 145 12.60 2.82 3.10
N TYR A 146 13.22 2.70 4.28
CA TYR A 146 12.56 2.19 5.47
C TYR A 146 11.36 3.04 5.87
N ASN A 147 11.52 4.36 5.92
CA ASN A 147 10.47 5.31 6.24
C ASN A 147 9.31 5.20 5.25
N ASP A 148 9.59 5.28 3.96
CA ASP A 148 8.56 5.23 2.92
C ASP A 148 7.80 3.89 2.98
N THR A 149 8.54 2.78 3.10
CA THR A 149 7.96 1.43 3.20
C THR A 149 7.12 1.26 4.47
N PHE A 150 7.62 1.72 5.62
CA PHE A 150 6.89 1.62 6.89
C PHE A 150 5.62 2.48 6.84
N MET A 151 5.72 3.72 6.35
CA MET A 151 4.60 4.65 6.27
C MET A 151 3.50 4.16 5.32
N THR A 152 3.87 3.65 4.13
CA THR A 152 2.89 3.07 3.20
C THR A 152 2.15 1.87 3.81
N LYS A 153 2.80 1.07 4.67
CA LYS A 153 2.18 -0.11 5.30
C LYS A 153 1.40 0.20 6.58
N VAL A 154 1.89 1.13 7.41
CA VAL A 154 1.23 1.44 8.69
C VAL A 154 -0.01 2.29 8.48
N LEU A 155 0.01 3.23 7.53
CA LEU A 155 -1.10 4.15 7.30
C LEU A 155 -2.32 3.48 6.62
N THR A 156 -2.17 2.27 6.10
CA THR A 156 -3.30 1.46 5.59
C THR A 156 -4.03 0.69 6.70
N ARG A 157 -3.59 0.80 7.95
CA ARG A 157 -4.16 0.08 9.10
C ARG A 157 -5.08 0.97 9.93
N GLU A 158 -6.11 0.35 10.50
CA GLU A 158 -7.05 1.03 11.41
C GLU A 158 -6.40 1.36 12.77
N ASP A 159 -5.46 0.53 13.22
CA ASP A 159 -4.71 0.68 14.47
C ASP A 159 -3.41 1.47 14.32
N ALA A 160 -3.20 2.19 13.20
CA ALA A 160 -1.94 2.85 12.85
C ALA A 160 -1.42 3.84 13.91
N ASN A 161 -2.31 4.44 14.70
CA ASN A 161 -1.95 5.40 15.74
C ASN A 161 -1.60 4.76 17.10
N GLN A 162 -1.73 3.43 17.23
CA GLN A 162 -1.38 2.72 18.45
C GLN A 162 0.10 2.91 18.82
N PRO A 163 0.43 3.02 20.13
CA PRO A 163 1.81 3.14 20.63
C PRO A 163 2.75 2.09 20.08
N TYR A 164 2.24 0.86 19.94
CA TYR A 164 2.97 -0.29 19.44
C TYR A 164 3.69 0.01 18.11
N TRP A 165 3.03 0.67 17.16
CA TRP A 165 3.61 0.95 15.85
C TRP A 165 4.68 2.06 15.90
N LYS A 166 4.51 3.05 16.77
CA LYS A 166 5.52 4.10 17.01
C LYS A 166 6.76 3.53 17.68
N GLU A 167 6.59 2.61 18.62
CA GLU A 167 7.69 1.86 19.21
C GLU A 167 8.37 0.95 18.18
N LYS A 168 7.60 0.22 17.37
CA LYS A 168 8.15 -0.61 16.28
C LYS A 168 8.94 0.20 15.26
N PHE A 169 8.48 1.39 14.92
CA PHE A 169 9.20 2.29 14.02
C PHE A 169 10.57 2.68 14.57
N ILE A 170 10.66 3.02 15.86
CA ILE A 170 11.95 3.36 16.49
C ILE A 170 12.84 2.13 16.65
N THR A 171 12.30 1.01 17.13
CA THR A 171 13.06 -0.23 17.34
C THR A 171 13.46 -0.91 16.02
N GLY A 172 12.84 -0.55 14.90
CA GLY A 172 13.23 -0.99 13.57
C GLY A 172 14.53 -0.38 13.06
N LEU A 173 15.03 0.67 13.70
CA LEU A 173 16.30 1.32 13.37
C LEU A 173 17.50 0.52 13.90
N PRO A 174 18.74 0.80 13.42
CA PRO A 174 19.94 0.21 13.99
C PRO A 174 20.01 0.45 15.51
N ILE A 175 20.31 -0.60 16.28
CA ILE A 175 20.12 -0.65 17.75
C ILE A 175 20.66 0.59 18.48
N LEU A 176 21.94 0.93 18.28
CA LEU A 176 22.58 2.08 18.94
C LEU A 176 21.92 3.42 18.58
N PHE A 177 21.39 3.53 17.36
CA PHE A 177 20.71 4.72 16.92
C PHE A 177 19.30 4.81 17.50
N ALA A 178 18.58 3.69 17.58
CA ALA A 178 17.29 3.58 18.25
C ALA A 178 17.40 3.97 19.73
N GLU A 179 18.42 3.50 20.44
CA GLU A 179 18.71 3.88 21.83
C GLU A 179 18.93 5.38 21.97
N LYS A 180 19.73 5.98 21.08
CA LYS A 180 19.96 7.44 21.09
C LYS A 180 18.68 8.24 20.88
N ILE A 181 17.75 7.76 20.07
CA ILE A 181 16.42 8.37 19.89
C ILE A 181 15.60 8.23 21.18
N LYS A 182 15.52 7.02 21.75
CA LYS A 182 14.79 6.76 22.99
C LYS A 182 15.30 7.68 24.12
N ASN A 183 16.61 7.78 24.29
CA ASN A 183 17.23 8.66 25.30
C ASN A 183 16.82 10.12 25.12
N LYS A 184 16.77 10.62 23.89
CA LYS A 184 16.34 12.00 23.62
C LYS A 184 14.89 12.27 24.00
N TYR A 185 14.03 11.26 23.89
CA TYR A 185 12.65 11.37 24.34
C TYR A 185 12.53 11.25 25.86
N THR A 186 13.28 10.34 26.49
CA THR A 186 13.24 10.15 27.95
C THR A 186 13.81 11.35 28.71
N GLU A 187 14.86 12.00 28.20
CA GLU A 187 15.43 13.25 28.76
C GLU A 187 14.37 14.36 28.85
N LYS A 188 13.48 14.45 27.86
CA LYS A 188 12.44 15.48 27.80
C LYS A 188 11.19 15.14 28.60
N ASN A 189 10.94 13.86 28.85
CA ASN A 189 9.66 13.36 29.34
C ASN A 189 9.81 12.50 30.61
N LYS A 190 10.61 12.99 31.58
CA LYS A 190 10.75 12.37 32.91
C LYS A 190 11.09 10.86 32.87
N GLY A 191 11.90 10.43 31.91
CA GLY A 191 12.35 9.05 31.80
C GLY A 191 11.48 8.14 30.93
N VAL A 192 10.35 8.61 30.38
CA VAL A 192 9.42 7.78 29.59
C VAL A 192 9.33 8.29 28.15
N VAL A 193 9.27 7.38 27.16
CA VAL A 193 9.01 7.76 25.77
C VAL A 193 7.49 7.92 25.57
N PRO A 194 6.98 9.09 25.15
CA PRO A 194 5.55 9.36 25.11
C PRO A 194 4.89 8.80 23.84
N TYR A 195 4.93 7.48 23.64
CA TYR A 195 4.39 6.85 22.41
C TYR A 195 2.92 7.16 22.15
N GLU A 196 2.10 7.38 23.19
CA GLU A 196 0.69 7.75 23.05
C GLU A 196 0.50 9.06 22.26
N THR A 197 1.24 10.10 22.62
CA THR A 197 1.10 11.45 22.05
C THR A 197 2.08 11.74 20.93
N LEU A 198 3.09 10.88 20.73
CA LEU A 198 4.12 11.06 19.71
C LEU A 198 3.55 10.85 18.30
N THR A 199 3.86 11.76 17.38
CA THR A 199 3.49 11.60 15.96
C THR A 199 4.62 10.97 15.15
N TYR A 200 4.28 10.33 14.01
CA TYR A 200 5.29 9.85 13.06
C TYR A 200 6.16 11.01 12.53
N GLY A 201 5.56 12.18 12.30
CA GLY A 201 6.29 13.38 11.87
C GLY A 201 7.34 13.84 12.88
N ASP A 202 6.98 13.89 14.18
CA ASP A 202 7.92 14.24 15.25
C ASP A 202 9.07 13.23 15.35
N THR A 203 8.74 11.96 15.15
CA THR A 203 9.71 10.85 15.18
C THR A 203 10.70 10.97 14.03
N VAL A 204 10.23 11.16 12.80
CA VAL A 204 11.06 11.35 11.59
C VAL A 204 11.92 12.61 11.71
N SER A 205 11.34 13.72 12.21
CA SER A 205 12.08 14.96 12.47
C SER A 205 13.21 14.75 13.47
N THR A 206 12.94 14.00 14.54
CA THR A 206 13.93 13.67 15.58
C THR A 206 15.03 12.77 15.05
N ILE A 207 14.67 11.71 14.33
CA ILE A 207 15.60 10.81 13.64
C ILE A 207 16.54 11.62 12.75
N THR A 208 15.99 12.51 11.93
CA THR A 208 16.80 13.26 10.98
C THR A 208 17.73 14.25 11.69
N LYS A 209 17.26 14.95 12.72
CA LYS A 209 18.10 15.84 13.54
C LYS A 209 19.28 15.10 14.17
N ILE A 210 19.05 13.91 14.71
CA ILE A 210 20.13 13.08 15.30
C ILE A 210 21.06 12.56 14.21
N GLY A 211 20.52 12.08 13.09
CA GLY A 211 21.30 11.59 11.95
C GLY A 211 22.23 12.64 11.37
N LEU A 212 21.75 13.88 11.19
CA LEU A 212 22.55 15.02 10.76
C LEU A 212 23.64 15.38 11.79
N GLY A 213 23.32 15.34 13.08
CA GLY A 213 24.31 15.54 14.15
C GLY A 213 25.46 14.55 14.06
N ILE A 214 25.16 13.25 13.95
CA ILE A 214 26.18 12.20 13.80
C ILE A 214 27.00 12.41 12.51
N CYS A 215 26.36 12.79 11.40
CA CYS A 215 27.08 13.08 10.16
C CYS A 215 28.07 14.25 10.33
N ASN A 216 27.65 15.30 11.04
CA ASN A 216 28.50 16.45 11.33
C ASN A 216 29.67 16.06 12.23
N ASP A 217 29.43 15.30 13.30
CA ASP A 217 30.46 14.82 14.23
C ASP A 217 31.51 13.96 13.50
N ILE A 218 31.06 13.05 12.62
CA ILE A 218 31.94 12.22 11.79
C ILE A 218 32.72 13.07 10.78
N ARG A 219 32.07 14.07 10.17
CA ARG A 219 32.73 14.99 9.23
C ARG A 219 33.83 15.80 9.93
N MET A 220 33.56 16.32 11.13
CA MET A 220 34.53 17.02 11.96
C MET A 220 35.67 16.08 12.40
N SER A 221 35.34 14.83 12.76
CA SER A 221 36.33 13.81 13.13
C SER A 221 37.20 13.37 11.95
N ARG A 222 36.67 13.38 10.71
CA ARG A 222 37.40 13.10 9.47
C ARG A 222 38.34 14.22 9.03
N GLN A 223 38.08 15.46 9.43
CA GLN A 223 39.08 16.54 9.27
C GLN A 223 40.33 16.29 10.12
N ILE A 224 40.27 15.39 11.12
CA ILE A 224 41.39 15.04 12.00
C ILE A 224 42.15 13.78 11.55
N LYS A 225 41.54 12.85 10.77
CA LYS A 225 42.25 11.69 10.18
C LYS A 225 41.68 11.30 8.80
N ILE A 226 42.51 11.44 7.77
CA ILE A 226 42.28 10.87 6.43
C ILE A 226 42.45 9.34 6.51
N LEU A 227 41.35 8.58 6.58
CA LEU A 227 41.31 7.19 6.11
C LEU A 227 39.94 6.85 5.48
N LYS A 228 40.01 6.19 4.32
CA LYS A 228 38.92 5.84 3.39
C LYS A 228 37.90 4.88 4.02
N GLY A 229 36.60 5.06 3.75
CA GLY A 229 35.57 4.07 4.12
C GLY A 229 34.11 4.45 3.82
N PRO A 230 33.20 3.46 3.76
CA PRO A 230 31.86 3.45 3.12
C PRO A 230 30.83 4.49 3.58
N TYR A 231 31.13 5.27 4.62
CA TYR A 231 30.24 6.27 5.20
C TYR A 231 30.12 7.58 4.40
N LEU A 232 30.85 7.73 3.28
CA LEU A 232 30.71 8.88 2.38
C LEU A 232 29.36 8.85 1.61
N ILE A 233 28.79 7.65 1.43
CA ILE A 233 27.50 7.45 0.73
C ILE A 233 26.32 7.87 1.63
N MET A 234 26.43 7.66 2.95
CA MET A 234 25.44 8.11 3.94
C MET A 234 25.24 9.64 3.92
N ILE A 235 26.31 10.39 3.63
CA ILE A 235 26.31 11.85 3.52
C ILE A 235 25.50 12.31 2.29
N ARG A 236 25.59 11.62 1.16
CA ARG A 236 24.83 11.97 -0.05
C ARG A 236 23.33 11.71 0.11
N SER A 237 22.95 10.61 0.75
CA SER A 237 21.53 10.26 0.95
C SER A 237 20.80 11.21 1.92
N LEU A 238 21.49 11.72 2.96
CA LEU A 238 20.91 12.69 3.91
C LEU A 238 20.90 14.13 3.38
N ILE A 239 21.92 14.55 2.61
CA ILE A 239 21.95 15.90 2.02
C ILE A 239 20.88 16.06 0.92
N CYS A 240 20.57 15.01 0.14
CA CYS A 240 19.44 15.00 -0.80
C CYS A 240 18.06 15.03 -0.14
N TRP A 241 17.96 15.04 1.20
CA TRP A 241 16.71 15.25 1.92
C TRP A 241 16.51 16.71 2.33
N THR A 242 17.57 17.52 2.35
CA THR A 242 17.55 18.94 2.77
C THR A 242 17.55 19.94 1.61
N TYR A 243 17.59 19.46 0.35
CA TYR A 243 17.50 20.26 -0.87
C TYR A 243 16.56 19.61 -1.89
#